data_AF-A0A1H1XAG2-F1
#
_entry.id   AF-A0A1H1XAG2-F1
#
_cell.length_a   1.000
_cell.length_b   1.000
_cell.length_c   1.000
_cell.angle_alpha   90.00
_cell.angle_beta   90.00
_cell.angle_gamma   90.00
#
_symmetry.space_group_name_H-M   'P 1'
#
loop_
_entity.id
_entity.type
_entity.pdbx_description
1 polymer ?
#
loop_
_entity_poly.entity_id
_entity_poly.type
_entity_poly.pdbx_seq_one_letter_code
_entity_poly.pdbx_strand_id
1 'polypeptide(L)'
;MTTPYERKQSLIQAYEFLQELSKDMDIPESTRRQAKALLRHYPTAQDIELEGQLQQRCSEELALVADKHGPLHPILVSRIAFGSML
;
A
#
# COMPACT_ATOMS: atom_id res chain seq x y z
N MET A 1 14.86 7.93 0.41
CA MET A 1 13.80 7.21 -0.33
C MET A 1 13.23 6.16 0.59
N THR A 2 11.91 5.98 0.63
CA THR A 2 11.28 4.90 1.41
C THR A 2 11.19 3.63 0.58
N THR A 3 11.53 2.48 1.18
CA THR A 3 11.44 1.18 0.52
C THR A 3 9.98 0.67 0.49
N PRO A 4 9.63 -0.24 -0.43
CA PRO A 4 8.31 -0.87 -0.43
C PRO A 4 7.96 -1.54 0.90
N TYR A 5 8.96 -2.15 1.56
CA TYR A 5 8.79 -2.75 2.89
C TYR A 5 8.44 -1.69 3.94
N GLU A 6 9.18 -0.58 3.99
CA GLU A 6 8.91 0.53 4.91
C GLU A 6 7.52 1.14 4.68
N ARG A 7 7.08 1.25 3.42
CA ARG A 7 5.74 1.74 3.07
C ARG A 7 4.65 0.79 3.56
N LYS A 8 4.80 -0.52 3.32
CA LYS A 8 3.88 -1.54 3.85
C LYS A 8 3.80 -1.45 5.38
N GLN A 9 4.94 -1.37 6.06
CA GLN A 9 4.96 -1.25 7.52
C GLN A 9 4.28 0.03 8.00
N SER A 10 4.49 1.16 7.31
CA SER A 10 3.81 2.42 7.62
C SER A 10 2.29 2.31 7.49
N LEU A 11 1.80 1.61 6.46
CA LEU A 11 0.36 1.39 6.27
C LEU A 11 -0.23 0.54 7.41
N ILE A 12 0.44 -0.53 7.80
CA ILE A 12 0.01 -1.40 8.90
C ILE A 12 -0.02 -0.61 10.22
N GLN A 13 1.03 0.14 10.52
CA GLN A 13 1.12 0.94 11.75
C GLN A 13 0.02 2.02 11.81
N ALA A 14 -0.26 2.69 10.70
CA ALA A 14 -1.34 3.67 10.65
C ALA A 14 -2.72 3.03 10.82
N TYR A 15 -2.94 1.81 10.32
CA TYR A 15 -4.17 1.06 10.60
C TYR A 15 -4.33 0.78 12.11
N GLU A 16 -3.28 0.25 12.74
CA GLU A 16 -3.28 -0.06 14.17
C GLU A 16 -3.54 1.20 15.01
N PHE A 17 -2.84 2.30 14.70
CA PHE A 17 -3.04 3.58 15.36
C PHE A 17 -4.48 4.10 15.23
N LEU A 18 -5.06 4.08 14.02
CA LEU A 18 -6.45 4.49 13.82
C LEU A 18 -7.43 3.58 14.57
N GLN A 19 -7.12 2.29 14.69
CA GLN A 19 -7.94 1.34 15.42
C GLN A 19 -7.92 1.63 16.93
N GLU A 20 -6.75 1.92 17.49
CA GLU A 20 -6.59 2.37 18.88
C GLU A 20 -7.35 3.67 19.13
N LEU A 21 -7.11 4.68 18.28
CA LEU A 21 -7.78 5.98 18.36
C LEU A 21 -9.31 5.84 18.31
N SER A 22 -9.84 4.92 17.51
CA SER A 22 -11.28 4.72 17.40
C SER A 22 -11.97 4.15 18.65
N LYS A 23 -11.20 3.53 19.55
CA LYS A 23 -11.65 2.83 20.77
C LYS A 23 -11.31 3.57 22.05
N ASP A 24 -10.36 4.49 22.00
CA ASP A 24 -9.91 5.27 23.16
C ASP A 24 -11.02 6.21 23.67
N MET A 25 -11.44 6.01 24.93
CA MET A 25 -12.50 6.80 25.55
C MET A 25 -12.02 8.16 26.06
N ASP A 26 -10.72 8.36 26.20
CA ASP A 26 -10.12 9.59 26.74
C ASP A 26 -10.04 10.70 25.70
N ILE A 27 -10.18 10.38 24.40
CA ILE A 27 -10.21 11.37 23.32
C ILE A 27 -11.64 11.84 22.97
N PRO A 28 -11.80 13.00 22.29
CA PRO A 28 -13.10 13.48 21.84
C PRO A 28 -13.83 12.51 20.91
N GLU A 29 -15.16 12.45 21.03
CA GLU A 29 -15.98 11.56 20.20
C GLU A 29 -15.87 11.89 18.69
N SER A 30 -15.72 13.17 18.35
CA SER A 30 -15.51 13.62 16.97
C SER A 30 -14.28 12.95 16.34
N THR A 31 -13.17 12.91 17.08
CA THR A 31 -11.92 12.27 16.66
C THR A 31 -12.09 10.76 16.50
N ARG A 32 -12.75 10.07 17.44
CA ARG A 32 -13.08 8.64 17.31
C ARG A 32 -13.90 8.35 16.06
N ARG A 33 -14.92 9.16 15.78
CA ARG A 33 -15.79 9.00 14.61
C ARG A 33 -15.01 9.20 13.32
N GLN A 34 -14.08 10.15 13.28
CA GLN A 34 -13.20 10.37 12.13
C GLN A 34 -12.27 9.18 11.90
N ALA A 35 -11.65 8.63 12.96
CA ALA A 35 -10.85 7.41 12.86
C ALA A 35 -11.66 6.23 12.30
N LYS A 36 -12.89 6.03 12.80
CA LYS A 36 -13.82 5.01 12.26
C LYS A 36 -14.16 5.25 10.80
N ALA A 37 -14.33 6.49 10.37
CA ALA A 37 -14.63 6.81 8.97
C ALA A 37 -13.43 6.49 8.06
N LEU A 38 -12.21 6.82 8.49
CA LEU A 38 -10.98 6.47 7.76
C LEU A 38 -10.80 4.95 7.65
N LEU A 39 -11.00 4.21 8.74
CA LEU A 39 -10.89 2.75 8.77
C LEU A 39 -11.84 2.02 7.79
N ARG A 40 -12.96 2.63 7.38
CA ARG A 40 -13.89 2.03 6.40
C ARG A 40 -13.30 1.91 4.99
N HIS A 41 -12.34 2.77 4.67
CA HIS A 41 -11.69 2.84 3.36
C HIS A 41 -10.20 2.58 3.43
N TYR A 42 -9.70 2.25 4.63
CA TYR A 42 -8.31 1.93 4.84
C TYR A 42 -8.03 0.51 4.34
N PRO A 43 -6.96 0.29 3.55
CA PRO A 43 -6.65 -1.03 3.04
C PRO A 43 -6.38 -1.99 4.20
N THR A 44 -6.96 -3.19 4.14
CA THR A 44 -6.68 -4.24 5.13
C THR A 44 -5.28 -4.81 4.91
N ALA A 45 -4.73 -5.49 5.92
CA ALA A 45 -3.44 -6.19 5.77
C ALA A 45 -3.45 -7.17 4.59
N GLN A 46 -4.60 -7.79 4.31
CA GLN A 46 -4.78 -8.70 3.18
C GLN A 46 -4.77 -7.94 1.84
N ASP A 47 -5.42 -6.77 1.76
CA ASP A 47 -5.38 -5.92 0.56
C ASP A 47 -3.94 -5.47 0.27
N ILE A 48 -3.22 -5.04 1.31
CA ILE A 48 -1.80 -4.63 1.21
C ILE A 48 -0.92 -5.79 0.72
N GLU A 49 -1.18 -7.01 1.21
CA GLU A 49 -0.43 -8.20 0.80
C GLU A 49 -0.72 -8.59 -0.65
N LEU A 50 -1.99 -8.59 -1.07
CA LEU A 50 -2.40 -8.91 -2.43
C LEU A 50 -1.80 -7.92 -3.45
N GLU A 51 -1.83 -6.63 -3.15
CA GLU A 51 -1.20 -5.60 -3.99
C GLU A 51 0.32 -5.81 -4.08
N GLY A 52 0.98 -6.14 -2.97
CA GLY A 52 2.40 -6.49 -2.96
C GLY A 52 2.74 -7.69 -3.85
N GLN A 53 1.96 -8.77 -3.76
CA GLN A 53 2.12 -9.96 -4.61
C GLN A 53 1.88 -9.65 -6.08
N LEU A 54 0.87 -8.85 -6.39
CA LEU A 54 0.55 -8.45 -7.76
C LEU A 54 1.67 -7.60 -8.36
N GLN A 55 2.21 -6.65 -7.60
CA GLN A 55 3.33 -5.81 -8.02
C GLN A 55 4.58 -6.66 -8.28
N GLN A 56 4.88 -7.62 -7.40
CA GLN A 56 5.99 -8.55 -7.58
C GLN A 56 5.87 -9.37 -8.87
N ARG A 57 4.70 -10.00 -9.11
CA ARG A 57 4.45 -10.76 -10.35
C ARG A 57 4.54 -9.88 -11.60
N CYS A 58 3.99 -8.67 -11.56
CA CYS A 58 4.10 -7.74 -12.68
C CYS A 58 5.56 -7.38 -12.98
N SER A 59 6.39 -7.22 -11.94
CA SER A 59 7.81 -6.98 -12.09
C SER A 59 8.53 -8.17 -12.75
N GLU A 60 8.21 -9.39 -12.34
CA GLU A 60 8.78 -10.62 -12.90
C GLU A 60 8.41 -10.81 -14.37
N GLU A 61 7.12 -10.66 -14.70
CA GLU A 61 6.63 -10.75 -16.08
C GLU A 61 7.28 -9.69 -16.99
N LEU A 62 7.42 -8.45 -16.50
CA LEU A 62 8.07 -7.39 -17.27
C LEU A 62 9.57 -7.66 -17.48
N ALA A 63 10.26 -8.27 -16.52
CA ALA A 63 11.64 -8.69 -16.72
C ALA A 63 11.77 -9.74 -17.84
N LEU A 64 10.84 -10.69 -17.93
CA LEU A 64 10.78 -11.68 -19.01
C LEU A 64 10.50 -11.05 -20.37
N VAL A 65 9.62 -10.03 -20.43
CA VAL A 65 9.33 -9.30 -21.67
C VAL A 65 10.55 -8.48 -22.11
N ALA A 66 11.25 -7.83 -21.17
CA ALA A 66 12.46 -7.07 -21.46
C ALA A 66 13.57 -7.96 -22.04
N ASP A 67 13.74 -9.16 -21.50
CA ASP A 67 14.71 -10.15 -21.99
C ASP A 67 14.40 -10.57 -23.44
N LYS A 68 13.12 -10.82 -23.75
CA LYS A 68 12.69 -11.28 -25.08
C LYS A 68 12.64 -10.17 -26.14
N HIS A 69 12.33 -8.93 -25.77
CA HIS A 69 12.01 -7.85 -26.71
C HIS A 69 12.96 -6.65 -26.64
N GLY A 70 13.95 -6.68 -25.76
CA GLY A 70 14.88 -5.57 -25.55
C GLY A 70 14.30 -4.50 -24.59
N PRO A 71 14.94 -3.32 -24.52
CA PRO A 71 14.62 -2.32 -23.51
C PRO A 71 13.16 -1.86 -23.59
N LEU A 72 12.45 -2.00 -22.47
CA LEU A 72 11.06 -1.60 -22.35
C LEU A 72 10.90 -0.08 -22.36
N HIS A 73 9.75 0.38 -22.86
CA HIS A 73 9.41 1.80 -22.81
C HIS A 73 9.38 2.31 -21.35
N PRO A 74 9.95 3.49 -21.04
CA PRO A 74 10.10 4.00 -19.67
C PRO A 74 8.80 4.06 -18.86
N ILE A 75 7.66 4.28 -19.52
CA ILE A 75 6.33 4.29 -18.88
C ILE A 75 6.02 2.92 -18.23
N LEU A 76 6.38 1.81 -18.89
CA LEU A 76 6.13 0.47 -18.38
C LEU A 76 7.01 0.18 -17.15
N VAL A 77 8.25 0.66 -17.16
CA VAL A 77 9.19 0.55 -16.05
C VAL A 77 8.74 1.40 -14.85
N SER A 78 8.27 2.62 -15.11
CA SER A 78 7.83 3.56 -14.07
C SER A 78 6.55 3.12 -13.34
N ARG A 79 5.63 2.43 -14.04
CA ARG A 79 4.37 1.91 -13.48
C ARG A 79 4.63 0.94 -12.31
N ILE A 80 5.72 0.17 -12.36
CA ILE A 80 6.10 -0.77 -11.29
C ILE A 80 6.80 -0.03 -10.14
N ALA A 81 7.68 0.93 -10.44
CA ALA A 81 8.43 1.67 -9.42
C ALA A 81 7.53 2.54 -8.52
N PHE A 82 6.41 3.03 -9.08
CA PHE A 82 5.43 3.87 -8.41
C PHE A 82 4.07 3.17 -8.26
N GLY A 83 4.08 1.82 -8.13
CA GLY A 83 2.89 1.00 -7.92
C GLY A 83 1.83 1.71 -7.08
N SER A 84 0.61 1.69 -7.62
CA SER A 84 -0.62 2.40 -7.21
C SER A 84 -0.57 2.97 -5.80
N MET A 85 -0.82 4.27 -5.72
CA MET A 85 -0.96 5.07 -4.51
C MET A 85 -2.16 4.59 -3.67
N LEU A 86 -2.03 3.43 -3.03
CA LEU A 86 -2.82 2.91 -1.93
C LEU A 86 -1.88 2.18 -0.95
#